data_AF-A0A2I0X8K4-F1
#
_entry.id   AF-A0A2I0X8K4-F1
#
_cell.length_a   1.000
_cell.length_b   1.000
_cell.length_c   1.000
_cell.angle_alpha   90.00
_cell.angle_beta   90.00
_cell.angle_gamma   90.00
#
_symmetry.space_group_name_H-M   'P 1'
#
loop_
_entity.id
_entity.type
_entity.pdbx_description
1 polymer ?
#
loop_
_entity_poly.entity_id
_entity_poly.type
_entity_poly.pdbx_seq_one_letter_code
_entity_poly.pdbx_strand_id
1 'polypeptide(L)'
;MPKSKRNRPVTLSKTKKKGREHKEVIVNSIRQALEGYSSAYVFSFENMRNQKLKELREQLKPSSRFFLGSNKVMQVSLGRSAADEVKPGIHKLAKFLHGDSGLFFTKLPKEEVERLFKQFEEHDFSRAGSIATEKVELKEGPLEHFSHEMEPFLRKLGLPIRLNKGVIELVSDYIVCEEGQHLSPESARTLIIIFLESKGIFLFAEVAWDQNGYFSSPSHLQVEL
;
A
#
# COMPACT_ATOMS: atom_id res chain seq x y z
N MET A 1 28.48 -35.50 11.06
CA MET A 1 28.18 -34.46 12.07
C MET A 1 26.85 -33.79 11.76
N PRO A 2 25.90 -33.66 12.70
CA PRO A 2 24.67 -32.89 12.48
C PRO A 2 25.03 -31.43 12.19
N LYS A 3 24.45 -30.83 11.13
CA LYS A 3 24.65 -29.41 10.81
C LYS A 3 24.28 -28.57 12.04
N SER A 4 25.19 -27.70 12.48
CA SER A 4 24.94 -26.72 13.55
C SER A 4 23.64 -25.95 13.26
N LYS A 5 22.58 -26.27 14.01
CA LYS A 5 21.28 -25.60 13.88
C LYS A 5 21.30 -24.40 14.83
N ARG A 6 21.25 -23.18 14.27
CA ARG A 6 21.05 -21.97 15.07
C ARG A 6 19.78 -22.10 15.90
N ASN A 7 19.88 -21.74 17.19
CA ASN A 7 18.71 -21.67 18.05
C ASN A 7 17.71 -20.66 17.47
N ARG A 8 16.50 -21.13 17.16
CA ARG A 8 15.42 -20.29 16.64
C ARG A 8 14.44 -20.03 17.79
N PRO A 9 14.23 -18.77 18.21
CA PRO A 9 13.25 -18.48 19.25
C PRO A 9 11.86 -18.93 18.77
N VAL A 10 11.19 -19.76 19.57
CA VAL A 10 9.85 -20.28 19.27
C VAL A 10 8.82 -19.34 19.88
N THR A 11 7.98 -18.73 19.05
CA THR A 11 6.92 -17.82 19.50
C THR A 11 5.69 -18.62 19.96
N LEU A 12 5.18 -18.35 21.16
CA LEU A 12 3.97 -18.98 21.73
C LEU A 12 2.67 -18.28 21.28
N SER A 13 2.68 -17.58 20.15
CA SER A 13 1.52 -16.85 19.66
C SER A 13 0.37 -17.79 19.27
N LYS A 14 -0.87 -17.41 19.57
CA LYS A 14 -2.08 -18.17 19.17
C LYS A 14 -2.30 -18.23 17.64
N THR A 15 -1.65 -17.35 16.88
CA THR A 15 -1.81 -17.24 15.44
C THR A 15 -1.08 -18.36 14.71
N LYS A 16 -1.84 -19.25 14.06
CA LYS A 16 -1.29 -20.31 13.20
C LYS A 16 -0.96 -19.77 11.81
N LYS A 17 0.07 -20.32 11.17
CA LYS A 17 0.40 -19.99 9.78
C LYS A 17 -0.76 -20.42 8.87
N LYS A 18 -1.19 -19.52 8.00
CA LYS A 18 -2.22 -19.83 7.00
C LYS A 18 -1.61 -20.73 5.92
N GLY A 19 -2.18 -21.93 5.77
CA GLY A 19 -1.71 -22.96 4.86
C GLY A 19 -2.29 -22.85 3.45
N ARG A 20 -2.20 -23.97 2.72
CA ARG A 20 -2.73 -24.12 1.35
C ARG A 20 -4.24 -23.90 1.29
N GLU A 21 -4.99 -24.36 2.29
CA GLU A 21 -6.45 -24.22 2.39
C GLU A 21 -6.90 -22.75 2.26
N HIS A 22 -6.18 -21.82 2.90
CA HIS A 22 -6.53 -20.40 2.80
C HIS A 22 -6.34 -19.85 1.38
N LYS A 23 -5.33 -20.33 0.65
CA LYS A 23 -5.11 -19.94 -0.75
C LYS A 23 -6.21 -20.49 -1.65
N GLU A 24 -6.68 -21.71 -1.40
CA GLU A 24 -7.79 -22.31 -2.13
C GLU A 24 -9.11 -21.55 -1.90
N VAL A 25 -9.37 -21.12 -0.67
CA VAL A 25 -10.52 -20.25 -0.35
C VAL A 25 -10.43 -18.92 -1.10
N ILE A 26 -9.25 -18.31 -1.20
CA ILE A 26 -9.06 -17.06 -1.98
C ILE A 26 -9.34 -17.31 -3.47
N VAL A 27 -8.80 -18.39 -4.04
CA VAL A 27 -9.03 -18.75 -5.45
C VAL A 27 -10.52 -18.94 -5.73
N ASN A 28 -11.23 -19.69 -4.88
CA ASN A 28 -12.66 -19.91 -5.04
C ASN A 28 -13.46 -18.61 -4.89
N SER A 29 -13.07 -17.74 -3.96
CA SER A 29 -13.72 -16.43 -3.76
C SER A 29 -13.54 -15.51 -4.98
N ILE A 30 -12.37 -15.55 -5.63
CA ILE A 30 -12.13 -14.77 -6.86
C ILE A 30 -12.96 -15.32 -8.01
N ARG A 31 -13.07 -16.65 -8.16
CA ARG A 31 -13.92 -17.28 -9.19
C ARG A 31 -15.40 -16.92 -9.02
N GLN A 32 -15.90 -16.95 -7.79
CA GLN A 32 -17.27 -16.49 -7.49
C GLN A 32 -17.47 -14.99 -7.78
N ALA A 33 -16.46 -14.16 -7.51
CA ALA A 33 -16.52 -12.74 -7.87
C ALA A 33 -16.52 -12.53 -9.40
N LEU A 34 -15.73 -13.30 -10.14
CA LEU A 34 -15.75 -13.24 -11.61
C LEU A 34 -17.14 -13.51 -12.18
N GLU A 35 -17.89 -14.42 -11.59
CA GLU A 35 -19.28 -14.72 -11.99
C GLU A 35 -20.25 -13.59 -11.60
N GLY A 36 -20.14 -13.06 -10.38
CA GLY A 36 -21.09 -12.10 -9.82
C GLY A 36 -20.91 -10.64 -10.23
N TYR A 37 -19.77 -10.26 -10.79
CA TYR A 37 -19.45 -8.88 -11.20
C TYR A 37 -19.32 -8.75 -12.73
N SER A 38 -19.69 -7.58 -13.25
CA SER A 38 -19.61 -7.28 -14.68
C SER A 38 -18.18 -6.97 -15.10
N SER A 39 -17.47 -6.19 -14.31
CA SER A 39 -16.17 -5.64 -14.70
C SER A 39 -15.09 -5.99 -13.66
N ALA A 40 -13.86 -6.16 -14.15
CA ALA A 40 -12.69 -6.51 -13.34
C ALA A 40 -11.54 -5.56 -13.68
N TYR A 41 -10.84 -5.10 -12.66
CA TYR A 41 -9.73 -4.17 -12.77
C TYR A 41 -8.51 -4.74 -12.07
N VAL A 42 -7.35 -4.57 -12.68
CA VAL A 42 -6.05 -4.72 -12.01
C VAL A 42 -5.64 -3.34 -11.53
N PHE A 43 -5.37 -3.23 -10.24
CA PHE A 43 -4.83 -2.01 -9.67
C PHE A 43 -3.48 -2.27 -9.03
N SER A 44 -2.59 -1.30 -9.16
CA SER A 44 -1.34 -1.24 -8.41
C SER A 44 -1.51 -0.29 -7.24
N PHE A 45 -0.85 -0.60 -6.14
CA PHE A 45 -0.87 0.25 -4.97
C PHE A 45 0.52 0.44 -4.43
N GLU A 46 0.80 1.64 -3.96
CA GLU A 46 2.02 1.95 -3.24
C GLU A 46 1.66 2.38 -1.82
N ASN A 47 2.44 1.91 -0.84
CA ASN A 47 2.35 2.30 0.58
C ASN A 47 0.98 2.09 1.24
N MET A 48 0.21 1.12 0.75
CA MET A 48 -1.14 0.82 1.24
C MET A 48 -1.20 0.54 2.75
N ARG A 49 -1.81 1.46 3.51
CA ARG A 49 -2.12 1.22 4.94
C ARG A 49 -3.45 0.46 5.09
N ASN A 50 -3.44 -0.53 5.98
CA ASN A 50 -4.61 -1.40 6.22
C ASN A 50 -5.89 -0.67 6.67
N GLN A 51 -5.79 0.48 7.33
CA GLN A 51 -6.95 1.20 7.88
C GLN A 51 -7.80 1.82 6.77
N LYS A 52 -7.19 2.67 5.93
CA LYS A 52 -7.89 3.33 4.82
C LYS A 52 -8.41 2.32 3.79
N LEU A 53 -7.69 1.21 3.55
CA LEU A 53 -8.22 0.13 2.71
C LEU A 53 -9.46 -0.54 3.31
N LYS A 54 -9.55 -0.65 4.64
CA LYS A 54 -10.76 -1.17 5.29
C LYS A 54 -11.92 -0.20 5.09
N GLU A 55 -11.69 1.09 5.26
CA GLU A 55 -12.70 2.13 5.00
C GLU A 55 -13.19 2.08 3.55
N LEU A 56 -12.28 2.01 2.58
CA LEU A 56 -12.62 1.85 1.16
C LEU A 56 -13.42 0.58 0.88
N ARG A 57 -13.01 -0.55 1.48
CA ARG A 57 -13.72 -1.83 1.35
C ARG A 57 -15.10 -1.79 1.97
N GLU A 58 -15.29 -1.04 3.05
CA GLU A 58 -16.57 -0.92 3.74
C GLU A 58 -17.54 -0.04 2.94
N GLN A 59 -17.06 1.09 2.42
CA GLN A 59 -17.83 1.96 1.52
C GLN A 59 -18.27 1.23 0.25
N LEU A 60 -17.37 0.43 -0.35
CA LEU A 60 -17.61 -0.24 -1.62
C LEU A 60 -18.15 -1.66 -1.49
N LYS A 61 -18.39 -2.15 -0.26
CA LYS A 61 -18.90 -3.50 0.01
C LYS A 61 -20.16 -3.92 -0.77
N PRO A 62 -21.17 -3.05 -1.02
CA PRO A 62 -22.38 -3.46 -1.73
C PRO A 62 -22.19 -3.55 -3.25
N SER A 63 -21.30 -2.74 -3.81
CA SER A 63 -21.16 -2.58 -5.27
C SER A 63 -19.90 -3.26 -5.83
N SER A 64 -18.89 -3.48 -4.99
CA SER A 64 -17.56 -3.87 -5.43
C SER A 64 -16.81 -4.74 -4.41
N ARG A 65 -15.74 -5.41 -4.86
CA ARG A 65 -14.93 -6.28 -4.04
C ARG A 65 -13.45 -6.22 -4.40
N PHE A 66 -12.63 -5.94 -3.38
CA PHE A 66 -11.18 -5.93 -3.50
C PHE A 66 -10.57 -7.26 -3.06
N PHE A 67 -9.66 -7.78 -3.87
CA PHE A 67 -8.82 -8.93 -3.56
C PHE A 67 -7.36 -8.50 -3.56
N LEU A 68 -6.70 -8.78 -2.43
CA LEU A 68 -5.26 -8.65 -2.27
C LEU A 68 -4.71 -10.00 -1.83
N GLY A 69 -3.59 -10.41 -2.41
CA GLY A 69 -2.97 -11.68 -2.11
C GLY A 69 -1.68 -11.85 -2.88
N SER A 70 -1.14 -13.07 -2.86
CA SER A 70 0.00 -13.39 -3.71
C SER A 70 -0.40 -13.32 -5.18
N ASN A 71 0.33 -12.52 -5.97
CA ASN A 71 0.09 -12.35 -7.40
C ASN A 71 -0.06 -13.70 -8.11
N LYS A 72 0.75 -14.68 -7.73
CA LYS A 72 0.70 -16.02 -8.33
C LYS A 72 -0.62 -16.75 -8.08
N VAL A 73 -1.22 -16.56 -6.91
CA VAL A 73 -2.53 -17.14 -6.57
C VAL A 73 -3.63 -16.44 -7.38
N MET A 74 -3.56 -15.12 -7.51
CA MET A 74 -4.52 -14.33 -8.30
C MET A 74 -4.44 -14.66 -9.80
N GLN A 75 -3.23 -14.82 -10.34
CA GLN A 75 -3.02 -15.29 -11.72
C GLN A 75 -3.62 -16.69 -11.95
N VAL A 76 -3.47 -17.60 -10.99
CA VAL A 76 -4.06 -18.95 -11.09
C VAL A 76 -5.59 -18.89 -11.01
N SER A 77 -6.18 -17.98 -10.24
CA SER A 77 -7.63 -17.84 -10.17
C SER A 77 -8.26 -17.29 -11.45
N LEU A 78 -7.55 -16.44 -12.20
CA LEU A 78 -8.00 -15.92 -13.49
C LEU A 78 -7.81 -16.94 -14.62
N GLY A 79 -6.75 -17.75 -14.56
CA GLY A 79 -6.35 -18.69 -15.60
C GLY A 79 -5.03 -18.25 -16.24
N ARG A 80 -4.11 -19.20 -16.45
CA ARG A 80 -2.79 -18.92 -17.04
C ARG A 80 -2.79 -18.96 -18.57
N SER A 81 -3.73 -19.71 -19.15
CA SER A 81 -3.83 -20.02 -20.56
C SER A 81 -5.28 -19.93 -20.99
N ALA A 82 -5.52 -19.75 -22.29
CA ALA A 82 -6.87 -19.61 -22.82
C ALA A 82 -7.80 -20.82 -22.58
N ALA A 83 -7.21 -21.99 -22.37
CA ALA A 83 -7.94 -23.22 -22.02
C ALA A 83 -8.45 -23.27 -20.57
N ASP A 84 -7.85 -22.50 -19.66
CA ASP A 84 -8.18 -22.48 -18.22
C ASP A 84 -8.94 -21.20 -17.82
N GLU A 85 -9.41 -20.42 -18.79
CA GLU A 85 -10.09 -19.15 -18.53
C GLU A 85 -11.52 -19.36 -18.06
N VAL A 86 -11.89 -18.68 -16.97
CA VAL A 86 -13.27 -18.64 -16.48
C VAL A 86 -14.15 -17.81 -17.41
N LYS A 87 -13.61 -16.73 -17.98
CA LYS A 87 -14.28 -15.84 -18.94
C LYS A 87 -13.31 -15.45 -20.06
N PRO A 88 -13.80 -15.25 -21.29
CA PRO A 88 -12.93 -14.98 -22.44
C PRO A 88 -12.14 -13.68 -22.25
N GLY A 89 -10.82 -13.76 -22.38
CA GLY A 89 -9.90 -12.62 -22.33
C GLY A 89 -9.40 -12.27 -20.92
N ILE A 90 -9.86 -12.94 -19.87
CA ILE A 90 -9.46 -12.69 -18.48
C ILE A 90 -7.98 -13.05 -18.23
N HIS A 91 -7.42 -14.02 -18.98
CA HIS A 91 -6.00 -14.39 -18.87
C HIS A 91 -5.05 -13.22 -19.15
N LYS A 92 -5.50 -12.22 -19.92
CA LYS A 92 -4.69 -11.03 -20.21
C LYS A 92 -4.47 -10.19 -18.96
N LEU A 93 -5.46 -10.08 -18.06
CA LEU A 93 -5.31 -9.39 -16.77
C LEU A 93 -4.22 -10.04 -15.91
N ALA A 94 -4.07 -11.36 -15.99
CA ALA A 94 -3.07 -12.08 -15.20
C ALA A 94 -1.63 -11.61 -15.51
N LYS A 95 -1.37 -11.08 -16.72
CA LYS A 95 -0.05 -10.56 -17.12
C LYS A 95 0.30 -9.25 -16.41
N PHE A 96 -0.69 -8.46 -16.03
CA PHE A 96 -0.51 -7.18 -15.34
C PHE A 96 -0.41 -7.32 -13.81
N LEU A 97 -0.63 -8.52 -13.25
CA LEU A 97 -0.43 -8.78 -11.83
C LEU A 97 1.07 -8.94 -11.49
N HIS A 98 1.76 -7.82 -11.34
CA HIS A 98 3.18 -7.72 -10.96
C HIS A 98 3.37 -6.68 -9.86
N GLY A 99 4.43 -6.83 -9.05
CA GLY A 99 4.70 -5.92 -7.92
C GLY A 99 3.58 -5.93 -6.86
N ASP A 100 3.32 -4.75 -6.29
CA ASP A 100 2.24 -4.51 -5.31
C ASP A 100 0.92 -4.24 -6.04
N SER A 101 0.30 -5.31 -6.53
CA SER A 101 -0.95 -5.24 -7.30
C SER A 101 -2.07 -6.10 -6.72
N GLY A 102 -3.30 -5.75 -7.09
CA GLY A 102 -4.53 -6.33 -6.59
C GLY A 102 -5.61 -6.42 -7.67
N LEU A 103 -6.67 -7.15 -7.36
CA LEU A 103 -7.85 -7.27 -8.20
C LEU A 103 -9.02 -6.52 -7.59
N PHE A 104 -9.73 -5.75 -8.41
CA PHE A 104 -10.93 -5.03 -8.04
C PHE A 104 -12.07 -5.43 -8.96
N PHE A 105 -13.12 -6.03 -8.39
CA PHE A 105 -14.34 -6.39 -9.12
C PHE A 105 -15.44 -5.41 -8.78
N THR A 106 -16.20 -4.95 -9.76
CA THR A 106 -17.25 -3.96 -9.53
C THR A 106 -18.39 -4.11 -10.53
N LYS A 107 -19.56 -3.61 -10.11
CA LYS A 107 -20.75 -3.42 -10.97
C LYS A 107 -20.91 -1.97 -11.42
N LEU A 108 -20.03 -1.08 -10.97
CA LEU A 108 -20.10 0.36 -11.26
C LEU A 108 -19.59 0.66 -12.68
N PRO A 109 -20.08 1.76 -13.30
CA PRO A 109 -19.57 2.21 -14.58
C PRO A 109 -18.12 2.67 -14.46
N LYS A 110 -17.38 2.58 -15.58
CA LYS A 110 -15.95 2.90 -15.65
C LYS A 110 -15.60 4.29 -15.13
N GLU A 111 -16.40 5.30 -15.47
CA GLU A 111 -16.15 6.70 -15.07
C GLU A 111 -16.17 6.88 -13.54
N GLU A 112 -17.08 6.19 -12.86
CA GLU A 112 -17.19 6.26 -11.41
C GLU A 112 -16.01 5.56 -10.74
N VAL A 113 -15.55 4.45 -11.32
CA VAL A 113 -14.33 3.76 -10.88
C VAL A 113 -13.13 4.69 -11.02
N GLU A 114 -12.90 5.30 -12.19
CA GLU A 114 -11.79 6.23 -12.38
C GLU A 114 -11.82 7.41 -11.40
N ARG A 115 -13.01 7.97 -11.13
CA ARG A 115 -13.18 9.04 -10.13
C ARG A 115 -12.82 8.56 -8.72
N LEU A 116 -13.27 7.36 -8.33
CA LEU A 116 -12.92 6.79 -7.03
C LEU A 116 -11.40 6.65 -6.90
N PHE A 117 -10.74 6.00 -7.87
CA PHE A 117 -9.30 5.79 -7.83
C PHE A 117 -8.51 7.11 -7.75
N LYS A 118 -8.93 8.15 -8.50
CA LYS A 118 -8.33 9.50 -8.41
C LYS A 118 -8.56 10.17 -7.05
N GLN A 119 -9.75 10.04 -6.47
CA GLN A 119 -10.03 10.64 -5.16
C GLN A 119 -9.20 9.99 -4.04
N PHE A 120 -8.87 8.71 -4.20
CA PHE A 120 -8.05 7.98 -3.23
C PHE A 120 -6.55 8.14 -3.45
N GLU A 121 -6.11 8.90 -4.45
CA GLU A 121 -4.73 9.36 -4.62
C GLU A 121 -4.45 10.48 -3.61
N GLU A 122 -4.12 10.11 -2.37
CA GLU A 122 -3.77 11.04 -1.30
C GLU A 122 -2.24 11.01 -1.11
N HIS A 123 -1.62 12.15 -0.80
CA HIS A 123 -0.16 12.27 -0.68
C HIS A 123 0.37 11.49 0.54
N ASP A 124 1.35 10.59 0.31
CA ASP A 124 2.11 9.90 1.36
C ASP A 124 3.51 10.52 1.51
N PHE A 125 4.17 10.26 2.63
CA PHE A 125 5.54 10.72 2.84
C PHE A 125 6.54 9.95 2.00
N SER A 126 7.51 10.71 1.53
CA SER A 126 8.68 10.21 0.83
C SER A 126 9.48 9.25 1.72
N ARG A 127 9.76 8.03 1.21
CA ARG A 127 10.51 6.99 1.91
C ARG A 127 12.02 7.29 1.95
N ALA A 128 12.73 6.60 2.83
CA ALA A 128 14.19 6.61 2.82
C ALA A 128 14.72 6.25 1.41
N GLY A 129 15.57 7.12 0.86
CA GLY A 129 16.14 7.01 -0.48
C GLY A 129 15.37 7.72 -1.60
N SER A 130 14.12 8.11 -1.37
CA SER A 130 13.37 8.95 -2.33
C SER A 130 13.83 10.41 -2.29
N ILE A 131 13.59 11.13 -3.38
CA ILE A 131 13.96 12.54 -3.53
C ILE A 131 12.88 13.38 -2.84
N ALA A 132 13.28 14.26 -1.94
CA ALA A 132 12.36 15.18 -1.28
C ALA A 132 11.77 16.17 -2.30
N THR A 133 10.44 16.22 -2.39
CA THR A 133 9.70 17.12 -3.27
C THR A 133 9.58 18.55 -2.72
N GLU A 134 9.80 18.72 -1.42
CA GLU A 134 9.70 20.01 -0.74
C GLU A 134 10.72 20.11 0.39
N LYS A 135 11.10 21.34 0.74
CA LYS A 135 11.92 21.62 1.92
C LYS A 135 11.06 21.53 3.16
N VAL A 136 11.48 20.73 4.14
CA VAL A 136 10.79 20.60 5.42
C VAL A 136 11.70 21.05 6.55
N GLU A 137 11.27 22.09 7.26
CA GLU A 137 11.95 22.63 8.44
C GLU A 137 11.04 22.63 9.66
N LEU A 138 11.65 22.35 10.82
CA LEU A 138 11.01 22.40 12.13
C LEU A 138 11.51 23.64 12.85
N LYS A 139 10.58 24.41 13.40
CA LYS A 139 10.91 25.59 14.20
C LYS A 139 11.20 25.22 15.64
N GLU A 140 12.09 25.99 16.26
CA GLU A 140 12.32 25.95 17.70
C GLU A 140 11.00 26.10 18.47
N GLY A 141 10.82 25.28 19.51
CA GLY A 141 9.62 25.33 20.34
C GLY A 141 9.18 24.00 20.94
N PRO A 142 8.12 24.00 21.76
CA PRO A 142 7.58 22.80 22.38
C PRO A 142 6.86 21.92 21.36
N LEU A 143 7.22 20.64 21.32
CA LEU A 143 6.56 19.60 20.55
C LEU A 143 5.49 18.90 21.40
N GLU A 144 4.41 19.62 21.70
CA GLU A 144 3.35 19.17 22.63
C GLU A 144 2.63 17.89 22.17
N HIS A 145 2.70 17.57 20.88
CA HIS A 145 2.10 16.36 20.32
C HIS A 145 2.86 15.06 20.67
N PHE A 146 4.08 15.14 21.21
CA PHE A 146 4.88 13.97 21.57
C PHE A 146 4.86 13.66 23.07
N SER A 147 4.69 12.38 23.38
CA SER A 147 4.89 11.86 24.73
C SER A 147 6.37 11.92 25.11
N HIS A 148 6.67 12.24 26.38
CA HIS A 148 8.02 12.23 26.96
C HIS A 148 8.78 10.90 26.76
N GLU A 149 8.08 9.77 26.63
CA GLU A 149 8.69 8.46 26.35
C GLU A 149 9.37 8.38 24.97
N MET A 150 8.98 9.26 24.03
CA MET A 150 9.55 9.31 22.67
C MET A 150 10.87 10.09 22.63
N GLU A 151 11.25 10.77 23.71
CA GLU A 151 12.46 11.58 23.82
C GLU A 151 13.74 10.81 23.40
N PRO A 152 14.03 9.60 23.91
CA PRO A 152 15.24 8.88 23.52
C PRO A 152 15.24 8.49 22.04
N PHE A 153 14.04 8.26 21.49
CA PHE A 153 13.86 7.89 20.09
C PHE A 153 14.07 9.09 19.15
N LEU A 154 13.49 10.25 19.47
CA LEU A 154 13.69 11.48 18.72
C LEU A 154 15.15 11.95 18.78
N ARG A 155 15.82 11.83 19.93
CA ARG A 155 17.27 12.11 20.05
C ARG A 155 18.09 11.19 19.15
N LYS A 156 17.73 9.90 19.04
CA LYS A 156 18.39 8.95 18.15
C LYS A 156 18.22 9.27 16.66
N LEU A 157 17.17 9.99 16.30
CA LEU A 157 16.94 10.48 14.93
C LEU A 157 17.75 11.75 14.61
N GLY A 158 18.52 12.28 15.57
CA GLY A 158 19.37 13.45 15.38
C GLY A 158 18.69 14.79 15.65
N LEU A 159 17.46 14.78 16.19
CA LEU A 159 16.75 16.02 16.53
C LEU A 159 17.39 16.71 17.74
N PRO A 160 17.68 18.02 17.67
CA PRO A 160 18.21 18.79 18.80
C PRO A 160 17.10 19.10 19.81
N ILE A 161 16.77 18.13 20.67
CA ILE A 161 15.67 18.24 21.64
C ILE A 161 16.15 18.25 23.10
N ARG A 162 15.33 18.87 23.96
CA ARG A 162 15.46 18.91 25.42
C ARG A 162 14.13 18.53 26.06
N LEU A 163 14.18 17.79 27.17
CA LEU A 163 13.01 17.53 27.98
C LEU A 163 12.88 18.61 29.06
N ASN A 164 11.81 19.39 29.03
CA ASN A 164 11.57 20.48 29.96
C ASN A 164 10.23 20.25 30.67
N LYS A 165 10.27 19.94 31.97
CA LYS A 165 9.08 19.63 32.80
C LYS A 165 8.11 18.59 32.18
N GLY A 166 8.63 17.62 31.44
CA GLY A 166 7.84 16.56 30.79
C GLY A 166 7.37 16.88 29.37
N VAL A 167 7.66 18.07 28.85
CA VAL A 167 7.41 18.46 27.45
C VAL A 167 8.72 18.38 26.67
N ILE A 168 8.67 17.81 25.46
CA ILE A 168 9.82 17.77 24.56
C ILE A 168 9.88 19.11 23.81
N GLU A 169 10.99 19.83 23.92
CA GLU A 169 11.23 21.10 23.25
C GLU A 169 12.38 20.96 22.25
N LEU A 170 12.19 21.46 21.03
CA LEU A 170 13.27 21.62 20.06
C LEU A 170 14.12 22.83 20.47
N VAL A 171 15.43 22.65 20.58
CA VAL A 171 16.39 23.65 21.08
C VAL A 171 16.78 24.67 20.01
N SER A 172 16.65 24.32 18.74
CA SER A 172 16.96 25.18 17.60
C SER A 172 16.18 24.73 16.38
N ASP A 173 15.98 25.63 15.42
CA ASP A 173 15.47 25.27 14.10
C ASP A 173 16.26 24.08 13.50
N TYR A 174 15.54 23.11 12.94
CA TYR A 174 16.12 21.89 12.38
C TYR A 174 15.55 21.63 10.98
N ILE A 175 16.44 21.53 9.99
CA ILE A 175 16.08 21.18 8.62
C ILE A 175 16.05 19.66 8.50
N VAL A 176 14.87 19.09 8.21
CA VAL A 176 14.70 17.64 8.09
C VAL A 176 15.14 17.17 6.70
N CYS A 177 14.76 17.91 5.66
CA CYS A 177 15.18 17.67 4.29
C CYS A 177 15.09 18.95 3.44
N GLU A 178 15.92 19.00 2.40
CA GLU A 178 15.88 20.04 1.37
C GLU A 178 15.30 19.46 0.08
N GLU A 179 14.62 20.31 -0.71
CA GLU A 179 14.08 19.94 -2.01
C GLU A 179 15.18 19.41 -2.94
N GLY A 180 14.91 18.30 -3.62
CA GLY A 180 15.84 17.66 -4.55
C GLY A 180 16.91 16.78 -3.90
N GLN A 181 16.98 16.68 -2.58
CA GLN A 181 17.92 15.81 -1.87
C GLN A 181 17.33 14.42 -1.59
N HIS A 182 18.20 13.40 -1.56
CA HIS A 182 17.79 12.06 -1.14
C HIS A 182 17.52 12.01 0.37
N LEU A 183 16.37 11.46 0.74
CA LEU A 183 15.99 11.33 2.14
C LEU A 183 16.82 10.26 2.85
N SER A 184 17.49 10.65 3.93
CA SER A 184 18.11 9.70 4.85
C SER A 184 17.04 8.87 5.58
N PRO A 185 17.37 7.64 6.03
CA PRO A 185 16.46 6.85 6.86
C PRO A 185 15.98 7.57 8.11
N GLU A 186 16.81 8.42 8.71
CA GLU A 186 16.51 9.25 9.87
C GLU A 186 15.53 10.36 9.51
N SER A 187 15.79 11.12 8.44
CA SER A 187 14.90 12.19 7.96
C SER A 187 13.52 11.66 7.58
N ALA A 188 13.46 10.55 6.85
CA ALA A 188 12.18 9.92 6.49
C ALA A 188 11.38 9.48 7.72
N ARG A 189 12.04 8.94 8.76
CA ARG A 189 11.38 8.60 10.02
C ARG A 189 10.88 9.83 10.75
N THR A 190 11.70 10.87 10.83
CA THR A 190 11.33 12.16 11.42
C THR A 190 10.11 12.75 10.73
N LEU A 191 10.05 12.74 9.40
CA LEU A 191 8.87 13.17 8.64
C LEU A 191 7.61 12.37 9.01
N ILE A 192 7.71 11.04 9.05
CA ILE A 192 6.58 10.17 9.40
C ILE A 192 6.04 10.44 10.82
N ILE A 193 6.93 10.74 11.76
CA ILE A 193 6.59 10.94 13.18
C ILE A 193 6.02 12.33 13.39
N ILE A 194 6.55 13.34 12.73
CA ILE A 194 6.12 14.74 12.91
C ILE A 194 4.86 15.03 12.13
N PHE A 195 4.78 14.56 10.90
CA PHE A 195 3.66 14.81 10.04
C PHE A 195 2.70 13.62 10.00
N LEU A 196 2.46 12.97 11.16
CA LEU A 196 1.58 11.80 11.39
C LEU A 196 0.19 11.85 10.69
N GLU A 197 -0.19 12.98 10.10
CA GLU A 197 -1.46 13.24 9.41
C GLU A 197 -1.45 13.09 7.89
N SER A 198 -0.34 13.15 7.14
CA SER A 198 -0.44 12.91 5.69
C SER A 198 -0.52 11.41 5.40
N LYS A 199 -1.72 11.02 4.95
CA LYS A 199 -2.20 9.64 4.92
C LYS A 199 -2.48 9.26 3.48
N GLY A 200 -1.41 9.13 2.70
CA GLY A 200 -1.53 8.73 1.32
C GLY A 200 -1.72 7.24 1.11
N ILE A 201 -2.67 6.91 0.26
CA ILE A 201 -2.69 5.67 -0.50
C ILE A 201 -2.53 6.09 -1.95
N PHE A 202 -1.75 5.35 -2.73
CA PHE A 202 -1.83 5.44 -4.18
C PHE A 202 -2.56 4.20 -4.68
N LEU A 203 -3.67 4.40 -5.40
CA LEU A 203 -4.40 3.35 -6.08
C LEU A 203 -4.42 3.71 -7.57
N PHE A 204 -3.62 2.99 -8.34
CA PHE A 204 -3.57 3.16 -9.79
C PHE A 204 -4.34 2.03 -10.43
N ALA A 205 -5.41 2.35 -11.18
CA ALA A 205 -6.04 1.37 -12.04
C ALA A 205 -5.20 1.19 -13.31
N GLU A 206 -4.52 0.05 -13.47
CA GLU A 206 -3.66 -0.19 -14.62
C GLU A 206 -4.44 -0.69 -15.83
N VAL A 207 -5.35 -1.65 -15.60
CA VAL A 207 -6.09 -2.30 -16.68
C VAL A 207 -7.51 -2.64 -16.24
N ALA A 208 -8.47 -2.27 -17.06
CA ALA A 208 -9.87 -2.67 -16.94
C ALA A 208 -10.21 -3.78 -17.95
N TRP A 209 -11.04 -4.73 -17.52
CA TRP A 209 -11.70 -5.75 -18.34
C TRP A 209 -13.21 -5.65 -18.13
N ASP A 210 -13.96 -5.71 -19.22
CA ASP A 210 -15.41 -5.78 -19.23
C ASP A 210 -15.90 -7.01 -20.02
N GLN A 211 -17.16 -7.44 -19.79
CA GLN A 211 -17.73 -8.64 -20.44
C GLN A 211 -17.75 -8.56 -21.97
N ASN A 212 -17.71 -7.35 -22.51
CA ASN A 212 -17.63 -7.08 -23.95
C ASN A 212 -16.19 -7.21 -24.51
N GLY A 213 -15.20 -7.60 -23.69
CA GLY A 213 -13.80 -7.80 -24.10
C GLY A 213 -12.98 -6.51 -24.22
N TYR A 214 -13.49 -5.37 -23.73
CA TYR A 214 -12.76 -4.11 -23.77
C TYR A 214 -11.61 -4.09 -22.75
N PHE A 215 -10.43 -3.73 -23.25
CA PHE A 215 -9.25 -3.43 -22.46
C PHE A 215 -9.03 -1.92 -22.51
N SER A 216 -9.17 -1.28 -21.37
CA SER A 216 -8.80 0.12 -21.23
C SER A 216 -7.64 0.19 -20.25
N SER A 217 -6.47 0.60 -20.72
CA SER A 217 -5.45 1.20 -19.86
C SER A 217 -5.82 2.67 -19.67
N PRO A 218 -6.13 3.14 -18.45
CA PRO A 218 -6.10 4.57 -18.19
C PRO A 218 -4.66 5.04 -18.41
N SER A 219 -4.48 5.88 -19.42
CA SER A 219 -3.20 6.48 -19.77
C SER A 219 -2.69 7.37 -18.63
N HIS A 220 -1.83 6.83 -17.78
CA HIS A 220 -0.72 7.54 -17.12
C HIS A 220 0.30 6.54 -16.55
N LEU A 221 1.32 6.26 -17.35
CA LEU A 221 2.73 6.29 -16.96
C LEU A 221 3.55 5.88 -18.18
N GLN A 222 4.03 6.89 -18.90
CA GLN A 222 5.27 6.75 -19.65
C GLN A 222 6.32 6.20 -18.69
N VAL A 223 6.70 4.94 -18.86
CA VAL A 223 8.05 4.52 -18.56
C VAL A 223 8.73 4.46 -19.92
N GLU A 224 9.26 5.60 -20.36
CA GLU A 224 10.31 5.58 -21.36
C GLU A 224 11.51 4.82 -20.78
N LEU A 225 12.08 3.93 -21.62
CA LEU A 225 13.43 3.42 -21.46
C LEU A 225 14.44 4.54 -21.72
#